data_AF-A0A0F4GTI7-F1
#
_entry.id   AF-A0A0F4GTI7-F1
#
_cell.length_a   1.000
_cell.length_b   1.000
_cell.length_c   1.000
_cell.angle_alpha   90.00
_cell.angle_beta   90.00
_cell.angle_gamma   90.00
#
_symmetry.space_group_name_H-M   'P 1'
#
loop_
_entity.id
_entity.type
_entity.pdbx_description
1 polymer ?
#
loop_
_entity_poly.entity_id
_entity_poly.type
_entity_poly.pdbx_seq_one_letter_code
_entity_poly.pdbx_strand_id
1 'polypeptide(L)'
;MEPYSSAVCRDSMTMKDRFNEDMGIVMATVPELQVLAIEYPEGAWAEHEMLRGVRQLIQRKHPILWVTFAFQVYLDIRHIHKEDIAFAYDDLIDGAQAIRHSINKTLTFRREAGIGDVTKKTDQILKGALDFIDRWTVQDVVADARRKRISDRASQTPKHYLLQRDPLWCGLLLYNLRMIAYDHAIAVGGELVSMSILPLAHLYNRLQQSQLLKRRWTDMDSLIEWQESAHIFAGSLPRSPRDCANHMALTMGLPLRTFARNRRSVAIQCSPANVRKLKAQVPVHYGFKHRYCDRSGRVNFTPGEVEKIVAKSPDVAALNKINDIRHPVNGLVSTLRAETPELMFDYFKLHTICWDMMRRLESELGPRVSEWSDTTHTEIELPSFVISLMTEPAVVNPLPGKESEVLKDAGRIMDELLRAKGTAVNREGSRLVVDSARRKHHRRTGDVPSFLNE
;
A
#
# COMPACT_ATOMS: atom_id res chain seq x y z
N MET A 1 10.69 16.62 -31.46
CA MET A 1 11.75 17.54 -31.05
C MET A 1 11.52 17.81 -29.57
N GLU A 2 12.42 17.39 -28.69
CA GLU A 2 12.24 17.66 -27.26
C GLU A 2 12.39 19.17 -27.01
N PRO A 3 11.49 19.78 -26.22
CA PRO A 3 11.51 21.23 -25.99
C PRO A 3 12.58 21.66 -24.97
N TYR A 4 13.42 20.72 -24.52
CA TYR A 4 14.47 20.99 -23.54
C TYR A 4 15.83 20.66 -24.18
N SER A 5 16.75 21.63 -24.16
CA SER A 5 18.16 21.41 -24.50
C SER A 5 18.98 21.66 -23.25
N SER A 6 19.52 20.59 -22.64
CA SER A 6 20.41 20.68 -21.47
C SER A 6 21.66 21.54 -21.68
N ALA A 7 21.98 21.91 -22.92
CA ALA A 7 23.17 22.67 -23.29
C ALA A 7 23.13 24.15 -22.89
N VAL A 8 21.97 24.72 -22.54
CA VAL A 8 21.84 26.17 -22.25
C VAL A 8 21.37 26.42 -20.83
N CYS A 9 22.12 27.24 -20.09
CA CYS A 9 21.71 27.68 -18.75
C CYS A 9 20.55 28.68 -18.85
N ARG A 10 19.40 28.37 -18.24
CA ARG A 10 18.19 29.22 -18.29
C ARG A 10 18.42 30.66 -17.80
N ASP A 11 19.32 30.86 -16.84
CA ASP A 11 19.65 32.19 -16.31
C ASP A 11 20.41 33.07 -17.32
N SER A 12 21.01 32.44 -18.34
CA SER A 12 21.70 33.11 -19.44
C SER A 12 20.79 33.41 -20.65
N MET A 13 19.55 32.92 -20.64
CA MET A 13 18.61 33.07 -21.75
C MET A 13 17.93 34.43 -21.74
N THR A 14 17.64 34.98 -22.93
CA THR A 14 16.82 36.19 -23.03
C THR A 14 15.39 35.91 -22.54
N MET A 15 14.63 36.96 -22.21
CA MET A 15 13.20 36.78 -21.86
C MET A 15 12.40 36.10 -22.98
N LYS A 16 12.72 36.41 -24.24
CA LYS A 16 12.05 35.82 -25.41
C LYS A 16 12.36 34.32 -25.52
N ASP A 17 13.61 33.93 -25.27
CA ASP A 17 14.02 32.53 -25.36
C ASP A 17 13.39 31.71 -24.23
N ARG A 18 13.33 32.25 -23.00
CA ARG A 18 12.63 31.61 -21.87
C ARG A 18 11.14 31.42 -22.18
N PHE A 19 10.49 32.43 -22.73
CA PHE A 19 9.09 32.33 -23.13
C PHE A 19 8.87 31.27 -24.21
N ASN A 20 9.74 31.19 -25.22
CA ASN A 20 9.63 30.19 -26.28
C ASN A 20 9.87 28.76 -25.76
N GLU A 21 10.83 28.58 -24.84
CA GLU A 21 11.05 27.31 -24.16
C GLU A 21 9.81 26.87 -23.36
N ASP A 22 9.27 27.76 -22.52
CA ASP A 22 8.09 27.48 -21.69
C ASP A 22 6.87 27.16 -22.56
N MET A 23 6.67 27.91 -23.64
CA MET A 23 5.62 27.65 -24.62
C MET A 23 5.79 26.28 -25.28
N GLY A 24 7.02 25.91 -25.65
CA GLY A 24 7.33 24.60 -26.22
C GLY A 24 7.01 23.45 -25.27
N ILE A 25 7.34 23.60 -23.98
CA ILE A 25 7.02 22.62 -22.94
C ILE A 25 5.51 22.47 -22.77
N VAL A 26 4.78 23.59 -22.66
CA VAL A 26 3.32 23.57 -22.48
C VAL A 26 2.62 22.98 -23.72
N MET A 27 3.02 23.39 -24.92
CA MET A 27 2.41 22.93 -26.18
C MET A 27 2.73 21.48 -26.51
N ALA A 28 3.78 20.88 -25.94
CA ALA A 28 4.03 19.46 -26.02
C ALA A 28 3.01 18.64 -25.19
N THR A 29 2.50 19.19 -24.09
CA THR A 29 1.66 18.46 -23.13
C THR A 29 0.16 18.76 -23.30
N VAL A 30 -0.22 20.00 -23.61
CA VAL A 30 -1.63 20.43 -23.72
C VAL A 30 -2.44 19.57 -24.71
N PRO A 31 -1.96 19.22 -25.92
CA PRO A 31 -2.73 18.39 -26.84
C PRO A 31 -3.05 17.01 -26.26
N GLU A 32 -2.13 16.40 -25.51
CA GLU A 32 -2.38 15.12 -24.82
C GLU A 32 -3.44 15.27 -23.73
N LEU A 33 -3.36 16.33 -22.92
CA LEU A 33 -4.36 16.64 -21.90
C LEU A 33 -5.74 16.91 -22.52
N GLN A 34 -5.80 17.55 -23.69
CA GLN A 34 -7.05 17.79 -24.41
C GLN A 34 -7.67 16.49 -24.91
N VAL A 35 -6.87 15.61 -25.54
CA VAL A 35 -7.35 14.28 -25.97
C VAL A 35 -7.95 13.52 -24.78
N LEU A 36 -7.24 13.51 -23.66
CA LEU A 36 -7.70 12.84 -22.45
C LEU A 36 -8.96 13.49 -21.85
N ALA A 37 -9.04 14.82 -21.81
CA ALA A 37 -10.21 15.55 -21.32
C ALA A 37 -11.45 15.35 -22.19
N ILE A 38 -11.29 15.17 -23.50
CA ILE A 38 -12.38 14.86 -24.42
C ILE A 38 -12.82 13.39 -24.26
N GLU A 39 -11.87 12.47 -24.03
CA GLU A 39 -12.19 11.06 -23.78
C GLU A 39 -12.91 10.86 -22.43
N TYR A 40 -12.59 11.69 -21.43
CA TYR A 40 -13.19 11.67 -20.10
C TYR A 40 -13.82 13.03 -19.72
N PRO A 41 -14.99 13.38 -20.30
CA PRO A 41 -15.62 14.69 -20.07
C PRO A 41 -16.03 14.92 -18.60
N GLU A 42 -16.35 13.86 -17.87
CA GLU A 42 -16.69 13.90 -16.44
C GLU A 42 -15.44 13.93 -15.52
N GLY A 43 -14.25 13.78 -16.09
CA GLY A 43 -12.97 13.74 -15.37
C GLY A 43 -12.31 12.37 -15.39
N ALA A 44 -10.98 12.39 -15.55
CA ALA A 44 -10.15 11.18 -15.48
C ALA A 44 -9.86 10.79 -14.01
N TRP A 45 -9.33 9.59 -13.80
CA TRP A 45 -8.86 9.16 -12.48
C TRP A 45 -7.60 9.94 -12.09
N ALA A 46 -7.45 10.19 -10.79
CA ALA A 46 -6.27 10.88 -10.24
C ALA A 46 -6.01 12.24 -10.93
N GLU A 47 -7.06 12.95 -11.35
CA GLU A 47 -6.97 14.22 -12.07
C GLU A 47 -6.25 15.30 -11.22
N HIS A 48 -5.12 15.79 -11.72
CA HIS A 48 -4.44 16.97 -11.20
C HIS A 48 -5.03 18.25 -11.80
N GLU A 49 -4.59 19.39 -11.28
CA GLU A 49 -5.14 20.70 -11.62
C GLU A 49 -4.98 21.07 -13.10
N MET A 50 -3.88 20.71 -13.76
CA MET A 50 -3.75 21.02 -15.20
C MET A 50 -4.79 20.29 -16.05
N LEU A 51 -4.96 18.98 -15.85
CA LEU A 51 -5.94 18.19 -16.60
C LEU A 51 -7.37 18.69 -16.32
N ARG A 52 -7.69 18.94 -15.04
CA ARG A 52 -8.96 19.56 -14.63
C ARG A 52 -9.18 20.90 -15.31
N GLY A 53 -8.12 21.72 -15.38
CA GLY A 53 -8.12 23.04 -15.97
C GLY A 53 -8.40 23.00 -17.46
N VAL A 54 -7.65 22.16 -18.20
CA VAL A 54 -7.84 21.95 -19.65
C VAL A 54 -9.27 21.47 -19.93
N ARG A 55 -9.78 20.52 -19.16
CA ARG A 55 -11.16 20.03 -19.29
C ARG A 55 -12.18 21.15 -19.08
N GLN A 56 -12.04 21.96 -18.03
CA GLN A 56 -12.93 23.10 -17.79
C GLN A 56 -12.81 24.19 -18.88
N LEU A 57 -11.62 24.43 -19.42
CA LEU A 57 -11.42 25.38 -20.51
C LEU A 57 -12.15 24.93 -21.79
N ILE A 58 -12.10 23.64 -22.12
CA ILE A 58 -12.84 23.06 -23.26
C ILE A 58 -14.35 23.24 -23.07
N GLN A 59 -14.85 22.98 -21.86
CA GLN A 59 -16.28 23.05 -21.53
C GLN A 59 -16.80 24.49 -21.47
N ARG A 60 -16.08 25.39 -20.78
CA ARG A 60 -16.51 26.76 -20.49
C ARG A 60 -16.14 27.76 -21.57
N LYS A 61 -15.09 27.52 -22.35
CA LYS A 61 -14.54 28.42 -23.39
C LYS A 61 -14.14 29.82 -22.88
N HIS A 62 -13.86 29.97 -21.58
CA HIS A 62 -13.39 31.21 -20.97
C HIS A 62 -12.08 30.98 -20.19
N PRO A 63 -11.17 31.96 -20.15
CA PRO A 63 -9.94 31.85 -19.37
C PRO A 63 -10.19 31.60 -17.88
N ILE A 64 -9.34 30.77 -17.26
CA ILE A 64 -9.45 30.40 -15.85
C ILE A 64 -8.10 30.71 -15.17
N LEU A 65 -8.10 31.68 -14.26
CA LEU A 65 -6.86 32.20 -13.67
C LEU A 65 -6.06 31.13 -12.90
N TRP A 66 -6.72 30.25 -12.14
CA TRP A 66 -5.97 29.22 -11.38
C TRP A 66 -5.28 28.19 -12.30
N VAL A 67 -5.70 28.07 -13.57
CA VAL A 67 -5.06 27.17 -14.54
C VAL A 67 -3.68 27.68 -14.92
N THR A 68 -3.47 29.01 -15.00
CA THR A 68 -2.13 29.56 -15.27
C THR A 68 -1.16 29.22 -14.15
N PHE A 69 -1.62 29.28 -12.90
CA PHE A 69 -0.83 28.84 -11.75
C PHE A 69 -0.51 27.34 -11.79
N ALA A 70 -1.47 26.49 -12.18
CA ALA A 70 -1.21 25.05 -12.32
C ALA A 70 -0.14 24.74 -13.38
N PHE A 71 -0.16 25.44 -14.51
CA PHE A 71 0.89 25.31 -15.54
C PHE A 71 2.23 25.90 -15.08
N GLN A 72 2.24 26.97 -14.27
CA GLN A 72 3.47 27.49 -13.68
C GLN A 72 4.14 26.45 -12.77
N VAL A 73 3.38 25.81 -11.88
CA VAL A 73 3.90 24.73 -11.01
C VAL A 73 4.46 23.58 -11.85
N TYR A 74 3.81 23.24 -12.96
CA TYR A 74 4.33 22.23 -13.88
C TYR A 74 5.63 22.66 -14.56
N LEU A 75 5.71 23.90 -15.05
CA LEU A 75 6.94 24.46 -15.61
C LEU A 75 8.08 24.41 -14.58
N ASP A 76 7.82 24.81 -13.32
CA ASP A 76 8.82 24.75 -12.25
C ASP A 76 9.33 23.31 -12.05
N ILE A 77 8.43 22.32 -12.02
CA ILE A 77 8.80 20.89 -11.96
C ILE A 77 9.64 20.50 -13.19
N ARG A 78 9.25 20.94 -14.39
CA ARG A 78 9.97 20.68 -15.64
C ARG A 78 11.36 21.32 -15.65
N HIS A 79 11.54 22.50 -15.07
CA HIS A 79 12.85 23.15 -15.00
C HIS A 79 13.75 22.53 -13.92
N ILE A 80 13.17 21.99 -12.84
CA ILE A 80 13.91 21.26 -11.80
C ILE A 80 14.42 19.91 -12.34
N HIS A 81 13.59 19.20 -13.11
CA HIS A 81 13.88 17.84 -13.57
C HIS A 81 14.40 17.74 -14.99
N LYS A 82 14.18 18.74 -15.85
CA LYS A 82 14.72 18.82 -17.21
C LYS A 82 14.42 17.55 -18.03
N GLU A 83 15.45 16.94 -18.59
CA GLU A 83 15.39 15.70 -19.38
C GLU A 83 15.04 14.48 -18.51
N ASP A 84 15.22 14.56 -17.20
CA ASP A 84 15.04 13.41 -16.29
C ASP A 84 13.58 13.13 -15.94
N ILE A 85 12.66 13.97 -16.41
CA ILE A 85 11.23 14.00 -16.03
C ILE A 85 10.53 12.63 -16.11
N ALA A 86 11.00 11.74 -16.98
CA ALA A 86 10.48 10.38 -17.15
C ALA A 86 10.68 9.46 -15.92
N PHE A 87 11.49 9.85 -14.92
CA PHE A 87 11.69 9.02 -13.71
C PHE A 87 10.37 8.70 -13.00
N ALA A 88 9.39 9.62 -13.06
CA ALA A 88 8.10 9.45 -12.40
C ALA A 88 7.25 8.38 -13.08
N TYR A 89 7.41 8.20 -14.40
CA TYR A 89 6.80 7.11 -15.14
C TYR A 89 7.41 5.78 -14.70
N ASP A 90 8.74 5.70 -14.57
CA ASP A 90 9.42 4.49 -14.09
C ASP A 90 8.95 4.11 -12.67
N ASP A 91 8.84 5.10 -11.77
CA ASP A 91 8.31 4.91 -10.41
C ASP A 91 6.85 4.40 -10.41
N LEU A 92 6.01 4.91 -11.33
CA LEU A 92 4.64 4.43 -11.51
C LEU A 92 4.63 2.97 -11.98
N ILE A 93 5.44 2.62 -12.98
CA ILE A 93 5.48 1.26 -13.54
C ILE A 93 5.98 0.26 -12.50
N ASP A 94 7.07 0.54 -11.80
CA ASP A 94 7.62 -0.36 -10.78
C ASP A 94 6.62 -0.58 -9.63
N GLY A 95 6.03 0.51 -9.14
CA GLY A 95 5.02 0.44 -8.08
C GLY A 95 3.77 -0.33 -8.51
N ALA A 96 3.29 -0.10 -9.74
CA ALA A 96 2.15 -0.81 -10.28
C ALA A 96 2.43 -2.31 -10.49
N GLN A 97 3.63 -2.66 -10.98
CA GLN A 97 4.06 -4.05 -11.16
C GLN A 97 4.17 -4.77 -9.82
N ALA A 98 4.73 -4.13 -8.80
CA ALA A 98 4.81 -4.70 -7.45
C ALA A 98 3.41 -5.00 -6.90
N ILE A 99 2.48 -4.04 -6.97
CA ILE A 99 1.09 -4.22 -6.53
C ILE A 99 0.40 -5.33 -7.34
N ARG A 100 0.54 -5.32 -8.68
CA ARG A 100 0.00 -6.34 -9.57
C ARG A 100 0.52 -7.73 -9.22
N HIS A 101 1.81 -7.86 -8.95
CA HIS A 101 2.42 -9.14 -8.58
C HIS A 101 1.80 -9.68 -7.28
N SER A 102 1.68 -8.84 -6.25
CA SER A 102 1.13 -9.25 -4.96
C SER A 102 -0.35 -9.61 -5.02
N ILE A 103 -1.17 -8.83 -5.73
CA ILE A 103 -2.58 -9.17 -5.97
C ILE A 103 -2.72 -10.50 -6.71
N ASN A 104 -1.97 -10.69 -7.81
CA ASN A 104 -2.02 -11.95 -8.58
C ASN A 104 -1.60 -13.15 -7.73
N LYS A 105 -0.53 -13.01 -6.93
CA LYS A 105 -0.07 -14.07 -6.03
C LYS A 105 -1.16 -14.44 -5.02
N THR A 106 -1.85 -13.46 -4.43
CA THR A 106 -2.97 -13.72 -3.52
C THR A 106 -4.15 -14.40 -4.22
N LEU A 107 -4.51 -13.98 -5.44
CA LEU A 107 -5.61 -14.61 -6.20
C LEU A 107 -5.28 -16.04 -6.61
N THR A 108 -4.04 -16.33 -7.01
CA THR A 108 -3.57 -17.68 -7.32
C THR A 108 -3.63 -18.55 -6.08
N PHE A 109 -3.07 -18.06 -4.97
CA PHE A 109 -3.11 -18.73 -3.67
C PHE A 109 -4.56 -19.09 -3.26
N ARG A 110 -5.51 -18.14 -3.32
CA ARG A 110 -6.91 -18.39 -2.95
C ARG A 110 -7.58 -19.47 -3.81
N ARG A 111 -7.20 -19.54 -5.08
CA ARG A 111 -7.70 -20.56 -6.01
C ARG A 111 -7.15 -21.93 -5.68
N GLU A 112 -5.84 -22.03 -5.44
CA GLU A 112 -5.17 -23.28 -5.07
C GLU A 112 -5.68 -23.81 -3.73
N ALA A 113 -5.96 -22.92 -2.78
CA ALA A 113 -6.50 -23.25 -1.46
C ALA A 113 -7.99 -23.63 -1.47
N GLY A 114 -8.67 -23.60 -2.62
CA GLY A 114 -10.10 -23.93 -2.71
C GLY A 114 -11.05 -22.95 -2.02
N ILE A 115 -10.59 -21.75 -1.64
CA ILE A 115 -11.37 -20.73 -0.92
C ILE A 115 -12.09 -19.73 -1.84
N GLY A 116 -12.05 -19.97 -3.16
CA GLY A 116 -12.58 -19.06 -4.18
C GLY A 116 -14.06 -18.73 -4.05
N ASP A 117 -14.89 -19.68 -3.58
CA ASP A 117 -16.32 -19.43 -3.39
C ASP A 117 -16.60 -18.45 -2.24
N VAL A 118 -15.80 -18.53 -1.18
CA VAL A 118 -15.87 -17.61 -0.02
C VAL A 118 -15.33 -16.23 -0.40
N THR A 119 -14.27 -16.17 -1.23
CA THR A 119 -13.61 -14.90 -1.59
C THR A 119 -14.12 -14.27 -2.88
N LYS A 120 -15.13 -14.86 -3.55
CA LYS A 120 -15.59 -14.47 -4.89
C LYS A 120 -15.81 -12.97 -5.08
N LYS A 121 -16.51 -12.32 -4.14
CA LYS A 121 -16.79 -10.88 -4.19
C LYS A 121 -15.49 -10.07 -4.11
N THR A 122 -14.63 -10.39 -3.15
CA THR A 122 -13.34 -9.72 -2.94
C THR A 122 -12.40 -9.95 -4.12
N ASP A 123 -12.39 -11.15 -4.68
CA ASP A 123 -11.56 -11.50 -5.83
C ASP A 123 -12.01 -10.75 -7.10
N GLN A 124 -13.31 -10.53 -7.27
CA GLN A 124 -13.81 -9.71 -8.37
C GLN A 124 -13.38 -8.25 -8.24
N ILE A 125 -13.36 -7.71 -7.02
CA ILE A 125 -12.86 -6.36 -6.75
C ILE A 125 -11.35 -6.28 -7.04
N LEU A 126 -10.56 -7.26 -6.60
CA LEU A 126 -9.12 -7.33 -6.90
C LEU A 126 -8.83 -7.47 -8.40
N LYS A 127 -9.66 -8.21 -9.14
CA LYS A 127 -9.58 -8.25 -10.61
C LYS A 127 -9.87 -6.89 -11.23
N GLY A 128 -10.86 -6.15 -10.73
CA GLY A 128 -11.10 -4.77 -11.17
C GLY A 128 -9.91 -3.84 -10.91
N ALA A 129 -9.19 -4.04 -9.80
CA ALA A 129 -7.94 -3.32 -9.53
C ALA A 129 -6.83 -3.68 -10.53
N LEU A 130 -6.70 -4.96 -10.91
CA LEU A 130 -5.77 -5.40 -11.97
C LEU A 130 -6.11 -4.78 -13.33
N ASP A 131 -7.39 -4.77 -13.70
CA ASP A 131 -7.85 -4.14 -14.95
C ASP A 131 -7.53 -2.64 -14.96
N PHE A 132 -7.65 -1.97 -13.81
CA PHE A 132 -7.30 -0.57 -13.66
C PHE A 132 -5.79 -0.34 -13.78
N ILE A 133 -4.95 -1.19 -13.17
CA ILE A 133 -3.49 -1.16 -13.34
C ILE A 133 -3.13 -1.31 -14.82
N ASP A 134 -3.68 -2.32 -15.49
CA ASP A 134 -3.34 -2.63 -16.87
C ASP A 134 -3.79 -1.52 -17.84
N ARG A 135 -4.95 -0.89 -17.57
CA ARG A 135 -5.42 0.26 -18.35
C ARG A 135 -4.44 1.44 -18.35
N TRP A 136 -3.81 1.74 -17.23
CA TRP A 136 -2.96 2.94 -17.11
C TRP A 136 -1.47 2.68 -17.29
N THR A 137 -1.03 1.42 -17.15
CA THR A 137 0.41 1.07 -17.19
C THR A 137 0.79 0.20 -18.39
N VAL A 138 -0.13 -0.63 -18.89
CA VAL A 138 0.13 -1.52 -20.02
C VAL A 138 -0.44 -0.93 -21.31
N GLN A 139 -1.71 -0.51 -21.27
CA GLN A 139 -2.39 0.19 -22.35
C GLN A 139 -1.95 1.66 -22.41
N ASP A 140 -2.14 2.29 -23.57
CA ASP A 140 -1.87 3.72 -23.76
C ASP A 140 -3.16 4.41 -24.22
N VAL A 141 -4.03 4.66 -23.23
CA VAL A 141 -5.37 5.22 -23.44
C VAL A 141 -5.34 6.53 -24.23
N VAL A 142 -4.32 7.36 -24.00
CA VAL A 142 -4.20 8.66 -24.66
C VAL A 142 -3.75 8.49 -26.10
N ALA A 143 -2.75 7.65 -26.37
CA ALA A 143 -2.37 7.37 -27.74
C ALA A 143 -3.47 6.63 -28.53
N ASP A 144 -4.22 5.73 -27.88
CA ASP A 144 -5.38 5.07 -28.47
C ASP A 144 -6.47 6.08 -28.84
N ALA A 145 -6.82 6.99 -27.92
CA ALA A 145 -7.80 8.05 -28.17
C ALA A 145 -7.33 9.03 -29.25
N ARG A 146 -6.04 9.36 -29.28
CA ARG A 146 -5.41 10.20 -30.31
C ARG A 146 -5.52 9.57 -31.69
N ARG A 147 -5.15 8.29 -31.84
CA ARG A 147 -5.23 7.55 -33.11
C ARG A 147 -6.63 7.50 -33.70
N LYS A 148 -7.66 7.47 -32.85
CA LYS A 148 -9.06 7.51 -33.29
C LYS A 148 -9.48 8.88 -33.85
N ARG A 149 -8.82 9.96 -33.43
CA ARG A 149 -9.22 11.34 -33.72
C ARG A 149 -8.36 12.03 -34.78
N ILE A 150 -7.08 11.66 -34.86
CA ILE A 150 -6.11 12.27 -35.77
C ILE A 150 -5.72 11.22 -36.81
N SER A 151 -6.08 11.47 -38.08
CA SER A 151 -5.77 10.61 -39.23
C SER A 151 -4.26 10.58 -39.57
N ASP A 152 -3.51 11.54 -39.06
CA ASP A 152 -2.11 11.72 -39.38
C ASP A 152 -1.22 10.65 -38.74
N ARG A 153 -0.72 9.73 -39.57
CA ARG A 153 0.20 8.64 -39.19
C ARG A 153 1.65 9.12 -39.03
N ALA A 154 1.97 10.35 -39.42
CA ALA A 154 3.36 10.83 -39.50
C ALA A 154 3.97 11.25 -38.14
N SER A 155 3.15 11.49 -37.12
CA SER A 155 3.59 11.84 -35.78
C SER A 155 3.45 10.65 -34.84
N GLN A 156 4.34 9.66 -34.97
CA GLN A 156 4.43 8.54 -34.03
C GLN A 156 4.93 9.08 -32.67
N THR A 157 4.00 9.45 -31.80
CA THR A 157 4.33 9.73 -30.40
C THR A 157 4.81 8.43 -29.75
N PRO A 158 5.90 8.47 -28.96
CA PRO A 158 6.33 7.34 -28.15
C PRO A 158 5.19 6.78 -27.31
N LYS A 159 5.22 5.47 -27.03
CA LYS A 159 4.27 4.84 -26.12
C LYS A 159 4.33 5.54 -24.75
N HIS A 160 3.17 5.80 -24.16
CA HIS A 160 3.00 6.49 -22.88
C HIS A 160 3.56 7.92 -22.86
N TYR A 161 3.53 8.60 -24.01
CA TYR A 161 4.11 9.94 -24.20
C TYR A 161 3.71 10.95 -23.12
N LEU A 162 2.41 11.01 -22.75
CA LEU A 162 1.91 11.90 -21.70
C LEU A 162 2.48 11.54 -20.33
N LEU A 163 2.41 10.26 -19.93
CA LEU A 163 2.88 9.82 -18.61
C LEU A 163 4.38 10.02 -18.45
N GLN A 164 5.17 9.81 -19.49
CA GLN A 164 6.61 10.10 -19.49
C GLN A 164 6.93 11.60 -19.28
N ARG A 165 5.95 12.50 -19.41
CA ARG A 165 6.11 13.96 -19.35
C ARG A 165 5.30 14.63 -18.24
N ASP A 166 4.41 13.88 -17.57
CA ASP A 166 3.54 14.38 -16.51
C ASP A 166 3.80 13.62 -15.18
N PRO A 167 4.81 14.06 -14.41
CA PRO A 167 5.14 13.41 -13.14
C PRO A 167 4.06 13.61 -12.07
N LEU A 168 3.23 14.66 -12.18
CA LEU A 168 2.13 14.90 -11.24
C LEU A 168 1.08 13.81 -11.41
N TRP A 169 0.71 13.52 -12.65
CA TRP A 169 -0.27 12.49 -12.92
C TRP A 169 0.27 11.09 -12.60
N CYS A 170 1.53 10.79 -12.92
CA CYS A 170 2.16 9.54 -12.51
C CYS A 170 2.13 9.33 -10.99
N GLY A 171 2.48 10.37 -10.21
CA GLY A 171 2.43 10.31 -8.75
C GLY A 171 1.02 10.08 -8.21
N LEU A 172 0.01 10.76 -8.76
CA LEU A 172 -1.38 10.60 -8.34
C LEU A 172 -1.98 9.26 -8.75
N LEU A 173 -1.63 8.74 -9.93
CA LEU A 173 -2.01 7.39 -10.37
C LEU A 173 -1.38 6.34 -9.45
N LEU A 174 -0.09 6.45 -9.15
CA LEU A 174 0.59 5.53 -8.23
C LEU A 174 -0.02 5.59 -6.82
N TYR A 175 -0.35 6.79 -6.34
CA TYR A 175 -1.08 6.97 -5.09
C TYR A 175 -2.45 6.26 -5.12
N ASN A 176 -3.22 6.42 -6.19
CA ASN A 176 -4.49 5.75 -6.37
C ASN A 176 -4.34 4.22 -6.33
N LEU A 177 -3.35 3.66 -7.04
CA LEU A 177 -3.04 2.23 -7.03
C LEU A 177 -2.69 1.71 -5.62
N ARG A 178 -1.85 2.45 -4.88
CA ARG A 178 -1.50 2.10 -3.49
C ARG A 178 -2.71 2.13 -2.57
N MET A 179 -3.55 3.15 -2.69
CA MET A 179 -4.79 3.24 -1.91
C MET A 179 -5.74 2.09 -2.22
N ILE A 180 -5.91 1.70 -3.48
CA ILE A 180 -6.72 0.54 -3.87
C ILE A 180 -6.16 -0.72 -3.21
N ALA A 181 -4.85 -0.97 -3.31
CA ALA A 181 -4.21 -2.14 -2.72
C ALA A 181 -4.38 -2.18 -1.19
N TYR A 182 -4.09 -1.06 -0.51
CA TYR A 182 -4.20 -0.91 0.92
C TYR A 182 -5.64 -1.11 1.43
N ASP A 183 -6.60 -0.43 0.81
CA ASP A 183 -8.01 -0.47 1.20
C ASP A 183 -8.61 -1.87 1.01
N HIS A 184 -8.17 -2.62 0.00
CA HIS A 184 -8.61 -4.00 -0.18
C HIS A 184 -7.94 -4.99 0.77
N ALA A 185 -6.67 -4.76 1.12
CA ALA A 185 -5.97 -5.60 2.07
C ALA A 185 -6.47 -5.40 3.52
N ILE A 186 -6.89 -4.18 3.88
CA ILE A 186 -7.21 -3.81 5.26
C ILE A 186 -8.71 -3.56 5.49
N ALA A 187 -9.37 -2.74 4.67
CA ALA A 187 -10.70 -2.21 4.97
C ALA A 187 -11.85 -3.00 4.33
N VAL A 188 -11.84 -3.18 3.00
CA VAL A 188 -12.99 -3.71 2.24
C VAL A 188 -12.99 -5.24 2.14
N GLY A 189 -11.81 -5.88 2.20
CA GLY A 189 -11.63 -7.33 2.03
C GLY A 189 -10.65 -7.98 3.01
N GLY A 190 -10.28 -7.25 4.08
CA GLY A 190 -9.18 -7.62 4.98
C GLY A 190 -9.49 -8.71 6.01
N GLU A 191 -10.63 -9.39 5.92
CA GLU A 191 -11.00 -10.46 6.87
C GLU A 191 -10.00 -11.62 6.80
N LEU A 192 -9.78 -12.18 5.61
CA LEU A 192 -8.84 -13.28 5.42
C LEU A 192 -7.38 -12.85 5.73
N VAL A 193 -7.03 -11.61 5.40
CA VAL A 193 -5.71 -11.02 5.72
C VAL A 193 -5.55 -10.93 7.24
N SER A 194 -6.54 -10.41 7.96
CA SER A 194 -6.53 -10.33 9.43
C SER A 194 -6.46 -11.73 10.06
N MET A 195 -7.24 -12.69 9.56
CA MET A 195 -7.25 -14.08 10.03
C MET A 195 -5.90 -14.78 9.82
N SER A 196 -5.09 -14.35 8.85
CA SER A 196 -3.73 -14.88 8.68
C SER A 196 -2.70 -14.24 9.60
N ILE A 197 -2.78 -12.93 9.78
CA ILE A 197 -1.73 -12.14 10.42
C ILE A 197 -1.89 -12.21 11.94
N LEU A 198 -3.11 -12.07 12.46
CA LEU A 198 -3.35 -11.93 13.89
C LEU A 198 -2.91 -13.18 14.68
N PRO A 199 -3.29 -14.42 14.31
CA PRO A 199 -2.83 -15.61 15.04
C PRO A 199 -1.31 -15.73 15.10
N LEU A 200 -0.62 -15.40 14.01
CA LEU A 200 0.84 -15.45 13.99
C LEU A 200 1.51 -14.30 14.74
N ALA A 201 0.88 -13.12 14.83
CA ALA A 201 1.36 -12.06 15.72
C ALA A 201 1.33 -12.53 17.19
N HIS A 202 0.28 -13.24 17.60
CA HIS A 202 0.16 -13.84 18.93
C HIS A 202 1.18 -14.95 19.18
N LEU A 203 1.35 -15.88 18.23
CA LEU A 203 2.36 -16.94 18.33
C LEU A 203 3.78 -16.35 18.37
N TYR A 204 4.08 -15.38 17.50
CA TYR A 204 5.37 -14.69 17.46
C TYR A 204 5.69 -14.03 18.81
N ASN A 205 4.75 -13.28 19.40
CA ASN A 205 4.91 -12.70 20.73
C ASN A 205 5.18 -13.78 21.79
N ARG A 206 4.46 -14.91 21.77
CA ARG A 206 4.67 -16.01 22.72
C ARG A 206 6.06 -16.64 22.58
N LEU A 207 6.52 -16.86 21.36
CA LEU A 207 7.84 -17.44 21.09
C LEU A 207 8.97 -16.48 21.47
N GLN A 208 8.80 -15.17 21.25
CA GLN A 208 9.74 -14.15 21.72
C GLN A 208 9.87 -14.13 23.24
N GLN A 209 8.75 -14.17 23.97
CA GLN A 209 8.76 -14.18 25.45
C GLN A 209 9.45 -15.42 26.02
N SER A 210 9.31 -16.55 25.31
CA SER A 210 9.94 -17.82 25.69
C SER A 210 11.40 -17.91 25.26
N GLN A 211 11.94 -16.87 24.61
CA GLN A 211 13.29 -16.85 24.02
C GLN A 211 13.55 -18.01 23.03
N LEU A 212 12.50 -18.43 22.32
CA LEU A 212 12.55 -19.54 21.36
C LEU A 212 12.82 -19.08 19.92
N LEU A 213 12.98 -17.77 19.71
CA LEU A 213 13.35 -17.18 18.42
C LEU A 213 14.73 -16.55 18.51
N LYS A 214 15.60 -16.90 17.57
CA LYS A 214 16.89 -16.25 17.35
C LYS A 214 16.75 -15.05 16.43
N ARG A 215 15.74 -15.06 15.54
CA ARG A 215 15.52 -14.01 14.54
C ARG A 215 14.33 -13.14 14.91
N ARG A 216 14.43 -11.88 14.53
CA ARG A 216 13.36 -10.89 14.68
C ARG A 216 12.54 -10.82 13.39
N TRP A 217 11.22 -10.78 13.49
CA TRP A 217 10.31 -10.62 12.36
C TRP A 217 9.99 -9.14 12.18
N THR A 218 10.91 -8.41 11.53
CA THR A 218 10.80 -6.95 11.37
C THR A 218 9.50 -6.53 10.68
N ASP A 219 9.02 -7.29 9.69
CA ASP A 219 7.75 -6.98 9.02
C ASP A 219 6.55 -7.04 9.99
N MET A 220 6.52 -8.02 10.91
CA MET A 220 5.47 -8.14 11.94
C MET A 220 5.62 -7.08 13.04
N ASP A 221 6.86 -6.72 13.39
CA ASP A 221 7.10 -5.65 14.38
C ASP A 221 6.57 -4.30 13.91
N SER A 222 6.81 -3.94 12.63
CA SER A 222 6.27 -2.71 12.04
C SER A 222 4.73 -2.70 12.08
N LEU A 223 4.10 -3.84 11.77
CA LEU A 223 2.65 -3.97 11.85
C LEU A 223 2.12 -3.80 13.28
N ILE A 224 2.78 -4.40 14.27
CA ILE A 224 2.38 -4.28 15.68
C ILE A 224 2.52 -2.82 16.16
N GLU A 225 3.57 -2.12 15.71
CA GLU A 225 3.77 -0.70 16.00
C GLU A 225 2.64 0.16 15.43
N TRP A 226 2.32 0.04 14.14
CA TRP A 226 1.27 0.85 13.50
C TRP A 226 -0.14 0.52 14.00
N GLN A 227 -0.45 -0.75 14.24
CA GLN A 227 -1.78 -1.16 14.68
C GLN A 227 -2.03 -0.89 16.17
N GLU A 228 -0.99 -0.52 16.92
CA GLU A 228 -0.92 -0.52 18.38
C GLU A 228 -1.05 -1.92 18.97
N SER A 229 -0.13 -2.27 19.88
CA SER A 229 -0.19 -3.53 20.64
C SER A 229 -1.55 -3.74 21.32
N ALA A 230 -2.17 -2.65 21.80
CA ALA A 230 -3.47 -2.69 22.44
C ALA A 230 -4.58 -3.26 21.54
N HIS A 231 -4.50 -2.96 20.24
CA HIS A 231 -5.45 -3.45 19.26
C HIS A 231 -5.15 -4.90 18.91
N ILE A 232 -3.92 -5.22 18.49
CA ILE A 232 -3.53 -6.56 18.02
C ILE A 232 -3.77 -7.63 19.09
N PHE A 233 -3.46 -7.32 20.34
CA PHE A 233 -3.54 -8.26 21.45
C PHE A 233 -4.82 -8.12 22.29
N ALA A 234 -5.85 -7.42 21.79
CA ALA A 234 -7.13 -7.26 22.49
C ALA A 234 -6.99 -6.74 23.94
N GLY A 235 -6.07 -5.81 24.19
CA GLY A 235 -5.75 -5.30 25.53
C GLY A 235 -4.24 -5.15 25.72
N SER A 236 -3.76 -5.26 26.95
CA SER A 236 -2.32 -5.22 27.23
C SER A 236 -1.57 -6.36 26.52
N LEU A 237 -0.27 -6.15 26.28
CA LEU A 237 0.61 -7.19 25.75
C LEU A 237 0.56 -8.42 26.69
N PRO A 238 0.08 -9.60 26.22
CA PRO A 238 -0.10 -10.76 27.09
C PRO A 238 1.26 -11.30 27.47
N ARG A 239 1.52 -11.58 28.75
CA ARG A 239 2.85 -11.99 29.27
C ARG A 239 2.94 -13.41 29.79
N SER A 240 1.80 -14.05 30.05
CA SER A 240 1.76 -15.45 30.45
C SER A 240 1.30 -16.32 29.27
N PRO A 241 1.66 -17.62 29.25
CA PRO A 241 1.22 -18.53 28.19
C PRO A 241 -0.32 -18.58 28.08
N ARG A 242 -0.99 -18.61 29.23
CA ARG A 242 -2.45 -18.58 29.32
C ARG A 242 -3.05 -17.28 28.80
N ASP A 243 -2.45 -16.13 29.12
CA ASP A 243 -2.96 -14.84 28.62
C ASP A 243 -2.78 -14.74 27.10
N CYS A 244 -1.66 -15.23 26.55
CA CYS A 244 -1.45 -15.28 25.10
C CYS A 244 -2.54 -16.09 24.41
N ALA A 245 -2.85 -17.29 24.92
CA ALA A 245 -3.91 -18.14 24.38
C ALA A 245 -5.29 -17.47 24.46
N ASN A 246 -5.62 -16.88 25.62
CA ASN A 246 -6.90 -16.19 25.83
C ASN A 246 -7.06 -14.97 24.91
N HIS A 247 -6.04 -14.11 24.84
CA HIS A 247 -6.07 -12.90 24.02
C HIS A 247 -6.16 -13.22 22.52
N MET A 248 -5.46 -14.27 22.07
CA MET A 248 -5.58 -14.74 20.70
C MET A 248 -6.98 -15.26 20.40
N ALA A 249 -7.53 -16.08 21.28
CA ALA A 249 -8.88 -16.58 21.12
C ALA A 249 -9.93 -15.44 21.03
N LEU A 250 -9.80 -14.41 21.87
CA LEU A 250 -10.65 -13.21 21.80
C LEU A 250 -10.52 -12.48 20.46
N THR A 251 -9.30 -12.38 19.95
CA THR A 251 -8.99 -11.77 18.66
C THR A 251 -9.66 -12.54 17.51
N MET A 252 -9.82 -13.85 17.67
CA MET A 252 -10.44 -14.76 16.71
C MET A 252 -11.96 -14.94 16.93
N GLY A 253 -12.58 -14.11 17.78
CA GLY A 253 -14.04 -14.06 17.95
C GLY A 253 -14.62 -15.07 18.94
N LEU A 254 -13.79 -15.76 19.73
CA LEU A 254 -14.25 -16.56 20.86
C LEU A 254 -14.73 -15.62 21.97
N PRO A 255 -15.94 -15.81 22.53
CA PRO A 255 -16.46 -14.89 23.52
C PRO A 255 -15.75 -15.03 24.87
N LEU A 256 -15.57 -13.91 25.61
CA LEU A 256 -14.91 -13.86 26.93
C LEU A 256 -15.42 -14.91 27.93
N ARG A 257 -16.72 -15.22 27.89
CA ARG A 257 -17.37 -16.23 28.75
C ARG A 257 -16.81 -17.63 28.58
N THR A 258 -16.15 -17.93 27.45
CA THR A 258 -15.48 -19.22 27.21
C THR A 258 -14.37 -19.48 28.23
N PHE A 259 -13.75 -18.42 28.75
CA PHE A 259 -12.60 -18.48 29.67
C PHE A 259 -12.98 -18.29 31.15
N ALA A 260 -14.28 -18.21 31.48
CA ALA A 260 -14.73 -18.01 32.86
C ALA A 260 -14.61 -19.28 33.72
N ARG A 261 -14.16 -19.14 34.98
CA ARG A 261 -13.94 -20.27 35.93
C ARG A 261 -15.19 -21.14 36.17
N ASN A 262 -16.40 -20.59 36.07
CA ASN A 262 -17.68 -21.29 36.32
C ASN A 262 -18.52 -21.45 35.05
N ARG A 263 -17.90 -21.90 33.96
CA ARG A 263 -18.59 -22.11 32.68
C ARG A 263 -19.62 -23.25 32.77
N ARG A 264 -20.83 -23.01 32.26
CA ARG A 264 -21.82 -24.06 31.96
C ARG A 264 -21.41 -24.75 30.64
N SER A 265 -21.58 -26.07 30.55
CA SER A 265 -21.29 -26.88 29.35
C SER A 265 -22.25 -26.53 28.19
N VAL A 266 -22.02 -25.39 27.55
CA VAL A 266 -22.71 -24.96 26.34
C VAL A 266 -21.70 -24.96 25.19
N ALA A 267 -22.14 -25.37 24.00
CA ALA A 267 -21.36 -25.32 22.77
C ALA A 267 -20.85 -23.88 22.52
N ILE A 268 -19.56 -23.75 22.25
CA ILE A 268 -18.95 -22.46 21.95
C ILE A 268 -19.28 -22.12 20.50
N GLN A 269 -19.99 -21.01 20.28
CA GLN A 269 -20.18 -20.46 18.95
C GLN A 269 -19.19 -19.31 18.74
N CYS A 270 -18.26 -19.49 17.81
CA CYS A 270 -17.45 -18.40 17.27
C CYS A 270 -18.36 -17.50 16.41
N SER A 271 -18.27 -16.19 16.60
CA SER A 271 -19.01 -15.25 15.76
C SER A 271 -18.05 -14.55 14.79
N PRO A 272 -18.27 -14.66 13.47
CA PRO A 272 -17.49 -13.90 12.48
C PRO A 272 -17.50 -12.39 12.72
N ALA A 273 -18.58 -11.85 13.31
CA ALA A 273 -18.70 -10.43 13.64
C ALA A 273 -17.75 -9.98 14.77
N ASN A 274 -17.29 -10.92 15.61
CA ASN A 274 -16.39 -10.63 16.73
C ASN A 274 -14.92 -10.85 16.38
N VAL A 275 -14.62 -11.32 15.16
CA VAL A 275 -13.25 -11.44 14.68
C VAL A 275 -12.66 -10.03 14.55
N ARG A 276 -11.52 -9.83 15.20
CA ARG A 276 -10.81 -8.55 15.11
C ARG A 276 -10.22 -8.38 13.73
N LYS A 277 -10.30 -7.17 13.20
CA LYS A 277 -9.76 -6.79 11.90
C LYS A 277 -8.65 -5.77 12.06
N LEU A 278 -7.70 -5.76 11.13
CA LEU A 278 -6.72 -4.69 11.02
C LEU A 278 -7.43 -3.34 10.76
N LYS A 279 -6.89 -2.27 11.32
CA LYS A 279 -7.39 -0.91 11.17
C LYS A 279 -6.61 -0.20 10.07
N ALA A 280 -7.30 0.65 9.33
CA ALA A 280 -6.62 1.61 8.46
C ALA A 280 -5.90 2.67 9.32
N GLN A 281 -4.58 2.80 9.14
CA GLN A 281 -3.71 3.71 9.90
C GLN A 281 -3.11 4.83 9.02
N VAL A 282 -3.82 5.18 7.94
CA VAL A 282 -3.42 6.25 7.00
C VAL A 282 -4.50 7.35 6.88
N PRO A 283 -4.95 7.96 7.99
CA PRO A 283 -6.11 8.85 8.01
C PRO A 283 -5.94 10.09 7.13
N VAL A 284 -4.72 10.62 6.96
CA VAL A 284 -4.47 11.76 6.08
C VAL A 284 -4.63 11.35 4.62
N HIS A 285 -4.09 10.21 4.20
CA HIS A 285 -4.33 9.68 2.86
C HIS A 285 -5.84 9.46 2.59
N TYR A 286 -6.59 8.87 3.54
CA TYR A 286 -8.04 8.74 3.41
C TYR A 286 -8.76 10.08 3.22
N GLY A 287 -8.25 11.16 3.81
CA GLY A 287 -8.76 12.52 3.60
C GLY A 287 -8.79 12.97 2.13
N PHE A 288 -7.88 12.43 1.30
CA PHE A 288 -7.76 12.74 -0.13
C PHE A 288 -8.28 11.63 -1.06
N LYS A 289 -8.62 10.44 -0.53
CA LYS A 289 -9.13 9.30 -1.31
C LYS A 289 -10.34 9.68 -2.16
N HIS A 290 -11.29 10.39 -1.57
CA HIS A 290 -12.51 10.82 -2.26
C HIS A 290 -12.21 11.64 -3.54
N ARG A 291 -11.16 12.46 -3.50
CA ARG A 291 -10.75 13.30 -4.63
C ARG A 291 -10.00 12.52 -5.70
N TYR A 292 -8.97 11.78 -5.31
CA TYR A 292 -8.03 11.19 -6.29
C TYR A 292 -8.34 9.74 -6.65
N CYS A 293 -9.13 9.03 -5.82
CA CYS A 293 -9.47 7.62 -5.99
C CYS A 293 -10.93 7.42 -6.41
N ASP A 294 -11.88 8.05 -5.70
CA ASP A 294 -13.30 7.70 -5.82
C ASP A 294 -14.07 8.50 -6.88
N ARG A 295 -13.40 9.44 -7.57
CA ARG A 295 -14.00 10.34 -8.60
C ARG A 295 -15.27 11.06 -8.13
N SER A 296 -15.30 11.41 -6.86
CA SER A 296 -16.46 12.05 -6.25
C SER A 296 -16.75 13.49 -6.67
N GLY A 297 -15.83 14.13 -7.38
CA GLY A 297 -15.90 15.56 -7.71
C GLY A 297 -15.52 16.51 -6.56
N ARG A 298 -15.13 16.03 -5.35
CA ARG A 298 -14.63 16.92 -4.30
C ARG A 298 -13.27 17.47 -4.67
N VAL A 299 -13.24 18.76 -5.00
CA VAL A 299 -12.04 19.46 -5.48
C VAL A 299 -11.61 20.63 -4.59
N ASN A 300 -12.49 21.14 -3.74
CA ASN A 300 -12.19 22.30 -2.89
C ASN A 300 -11.78 21.82 -1.49
N PHE A 301 -10.61 22.27 -1.04
CA PHE A 301 -10.15 22.15 0.34
C PHE A 301 -9.82 23.53 0.87
N THR A 302 -10.46 23.89 1.98
CA THR A 302 -10.09 25.06 2.77
C THR A 302 -8.89 24.73 3.65
N PRO A 303 -8.08 25.73 4.05
CA PRO A 303 -6.97 25.50 4.98
C PRO A 303 -7.41 24.79 6.27
N GLY A 304 -8.55 25.20 6.84
CA GLY A 304 -9.11 24.55 8.04
C GLY A 304 -9.57 23.11 7.82
N GLU A 305 -9.96 22.71 6.62
CA GLU A 305 -10.21 21.29 6.31
C GLU A 305 -8.92 20.49 6.23
N VAL A 306 -7.84 21.07 5.66
CA VAL A 306 -6.53 20.41 5.62
C VAL A 306 -5.99 20.23 7.04
N GLU A 307 -6.08 21.25 7.89
CA GLU A 307 -5.71 21.15 9.32
C GLU A 307 -6.50 20.06 10.04
N LYS A 308 -7.83 19.97 9.80
CA LYS A 308 -8.67 18.90 10.36
C LYS A 308 -8.29 17.50 9.86
N ILE A 309 -7.81 17.38 8.63
CA ILE A 309 -7.33 16.09 8.10
C ILE A 309 -6.01 15.74 8.78
N VAL A 310 -5.06 16.66 8.81
CA VAL A 310 -3.74 16.48 9.42
C VAL A 310 -3.83 16.14 10.91
N ALA A 311 -4.73 16.78 11.65
CA ALA A 311 -4.95 16.56 13.07
C ALA A 311 -5.49 15.15 13.42
N LYS A 312 -5.85 14.32 12.43
CA LYS A 312 -6.25 12.92 12.66
C LYS A 312 -5.06 11.99 12.84
N SER A 313 -3.86 12.41 12.43
CA SER A 313 -2.65 11.61 12.61
C SER A 313 -2.06 11.86 14.00
N PRO A 314 -1.74 10.80 14.77
CA PRO A 314 -1.30 10.91 16.16
C PRO A 314 0.09 11.57 16.33
N ASP A 315 0.92 11.56 15.29
CA ASP A 315 2.34 11.95 15.37
C ASP A 315 2.63 13.45 15.14
N VAL A 316 1.60 14.28 14.95
CA VAL A 316 1.79 15.71 14.65
C VAL A 316 1.36 16.56 15.84
N ALA A 317 2.34 17.24 16.45
CA ALA A 317 2.09 18.31 17.41
C ALA A 317 1.07 19.29 16.81
N ALA A 318 0.05 19.65 17.60
CA ALA A 318 -1.03 20.53 17.16
C ALA A 318 -0.44 21.73 16.41
N LEU A 319 -0.81 21.85 15.13
CA LEU A 319 -0.39 22.95 14.27
C LEU A 319 -0.79 24.26 14.98
N ASN A 320 0.19 25.09 15.34
CA ASN A 320 -0.08 26.40 15.91
C ASN A 320 -0.87 27.20 14.88
N LYS A 321 -1.93 27.89 15.30
CA LYS A 321 -2.73 28.77 14.43
C LYS A 321 -1.87 29.94 13.97
N ILE A 322 -1.15 29.76 12.89
CA ILE A 322 -0.39 30.79 12.19
C ILE A 322 -1.20 31.13 10.93
N ASN A 323 -1.47 32.41 10.70
CA ASN A 323 -2.13 32.91 9.48
C ASN A 323 -1.18 32.84 8.27
N ASP A 324 -0.66 31.66 7.98
CA ASP A 324 0.25 31.38 6.87
C ASP A 324 -0.14 30.08 6.21
N ILE A 325 -0.54 30.14 4.93
CA ILE A 325 -0.95 28.99 4.12
C ILE A 325 0.16 27.92 4.00
N ARG A 326 1.42 28.30 4.19
CA ARG A 326 2.55 27.35 4.19
C ARG A 326 2.49 26.39 5.37
N HIS A 327 1.91 26.81 6.49
CA HIS A 327 1.83 26.00 7.70
C HIS A 327 0.99 24.71 7.50
N PRO A 328 -0.30 24.77 7.07
CA PRO A 328 -1.08 23.57 6.82
C PRO A 328 -0.52 22.72 5.68
N VAL A 329 0.13 23.32 4.68
CA VAL A 329 0.79 22.57 3.58
C VAL A 329 2.00 21.80 4.09
N ASN A 330 2.87 22.42 4.90
CA ASN A 330 4.04 21.75 5.48
C ASN A 330 3.63 20.65 6.48
N GLY A 331 2.59 20.90 7.27
CA GLY A 331 1.98 19.88 8.13
C GLY A 331 1.52 18.69 7.29
N LEU A 332 0.73 18.94 6.24
CA LEU A 332 0.26 17.91 5.32
C LEU A 332 1.39 17.08 4.71
N VAL A 333 2.45 17.73 4.21
CA VAL A 333 3.61 17.04 3.63
C VAL A 333 4.28 16.13 4.65
N SER A 334 4.45 16.61 5.89
CA SER A 334 5.10 15.85 6.95
C SER A 334 4.27 14.64 7.35
N THR A 335 2.96 14.79 7.49
CA THR A 335 2.07 13.69 7.87
C THR A 335 1.90 12.65 6.78
N LEU A 336 1.73 13.08 5.52
CA LEU A 336 1.71 12.15 4.38
C LEU A 336 3.00 11.33 4.32
N ARG A 337 4.15 11.95 4.59
CA ARG A 337 5.43 11.25 4.63
C ARG A 337 5.50 10.25 5.78
N ALA A 338 4.96 10.59 6.96
CA ALA A 338 4.91 9.69 8.12
C ALA A 338 3.99 8.47 7.87
N GLU A 339 2.88 8.65 7.16
CA GLU A 339 1.94 7.56 6.81
C GLU A 339 2.40 6.72 5.60
N THR A 340 3.34 7.22 4.79
CA THR A 340 3.80 6.55 3.56
C THR A 340 4.33 5.12 3.77
N PRO A 341 5.16 4.82 4.80
CA PRO A 341 5.64 3.46 5.05
C PRO A 341 4.51 2.45 5.22
N GLU A 342 3.48 2.81 5.98
CA GLU A 342 2.29 1.98 6.21
C GLU A 342 1.45 1.85 4.92
N LEU A 343 1.24 2.93 4.18
CA LEU A 343 0.52 2.88 2.90
C LEU A 343 1.22 1.98 1.87
N MET A 344 2.55 1.97 1.87
CA MET A 344 3.38 1.15 0.97
C MET A 344 3.59 -0.28 1.48
N PHE A 345 3.15 -0.61 2.69
CA PHE A 345 3.34 -1.92 3.27
C PHE A 345 2.50 -2.97 2.54
N ASP A 346 3.16 -4.02 2.03
CA ASP A 346 2.50 -5.05 1.23
C ASP A 346 1.84 -6.11 2.13
N TYR A 347 0.64 -5.78 2.59
CA TYR A 347 -0.21 -6.64 3.40
C TYR A 347 -0.60 -7.95 2.69
N PHE A 348 -0.68 -7.98 1.35
CA PHE A 348 -0.93 -9.20 0.60
C PHE A 348 0.26 -10.15 0.67
N LYS A 349 1.47 -9.61 0.55
CA LYS A 349 2.70 -10.40 0.73
C LYS A 349 2.82 -10.90 2.16
N LEU A 350 2.60 -10.06 3.17
CA LEU A 350 2.60 -10.51 4.58
C LEU A 350 1.57 -11.63 4.80
N HIS A 351 0.35 -11.46 4.29
CA HIS A 351 -0.69 -12.49 4.33
C HIS A 351 -0.20 -13.83 3.76
N THR A 352 0.44 -13.83 2.58
CA THR A 352 0.95 -15.08 1.98
C THR A 352 2.09 -15.70 2.79
N ILE A 353 2.96 -14.88 3.41
CA ILE A 353 4.04 -15.35 4.30
C ILE A 353 3.43 -16.02 5.53
N CYS A 354 2.40 -15.40 6.13
CA CYS A 354 1.70 -15.95 7.26
C CYS A 354 1.02 -17.29 6.92
N TRP A 355 0.42 -17.40 5.74
CA TRP A 355 -0.20 -18.66 5.32
C TRP A 355 0.82 -19.77 5.09
N ASP A 356 1.95 -19.47 4.43
CA ASP A 356 3.06 -20.41 4.27
C ASP A 356 3.59 -20.91 5.63
N MET A 357 3.66 -20.03 6.62
CA MET A 357 4.04 -20.40 7.99
C MET A 357 3.04 -21.37 8.61
N MET A 358 1.74 -21.07 8.55
CA MET A 358 0.71 -21.92 9.15
C MET A 358 0.66 -23.30 8.48
N ARG A 359 0.76 -23.36 7.14
CA ARG A 359 0.88 -24.64 6.41
C ARG A 359 2.05 -25.47 6.93
N ARG A 360 3.20 -24.83 7.13
CA ARG A 360 4.40 -25.52 7.60
C ARG A 360 4.26 -26.01 9.04
N LEU A 361 3.78 -25.15 9.94
CA LEU A 361 3.52 -25.52 11.33
C LEU A 361 2.53 -26.67 11.41
N GLU A 362 1.45 -26.65 10.62
CA GLU A 362 0.45 -27.71 10.60
C GLU A 362 1.03 -29.03 10.07
N SER A 363 1.79 -28.99 8.97
CA SER A 363 2.39 -30.20 8.41
C SER A 363 3.40 -30.89 9.34
N GLU A 364 4.13 -30.13 10.16
CA GLU A 364 5.18 -30.67 11.06
C GLU A 364 4.66 -30.97 12.47
N LEU A 365 3.66 -30.23 12.95
CA LEU A 365 3.19 -30.29 14.35
C LEU A 365 1.74 -30.77 14.49
N GLY A 366 0.95 -30.81 13.41
CA GLY A 366 -0.46 -31.22 13.39
C GLY A 366 -0.73 -32.52 14.17
N PRO A 367 -0.01 -33.63 13.91
CA PRO A 367 -0.21 -34.89 14.62
C PRO A 367 0.07 -34.84 16.13
N ARG A 368 0.70 -33.78 16.64
CA ARG A 368 1.07 -33.60 18.05
C ARG A 368 0.16 -32.63 18.80
N VAL A 369 -0.79 -32.00 18.10
CA VAL A 369 -1.81 -31.12 18.66
C VAL A 369 -3.08 -31.94 18.82
N SER A 370 -3.52 -32.18 20.05
CA SER A 370 -4.61 -33.11 20.39
C SER A 370 -5.94 -32.71 19.75
N GLU A 371 -6.23 -31.42 19.64
CA GLU A 371 -7.46 -30.96 18.95
C GLU A 371 -7.37 -31.08 17.42
N TRP A 372 -6.19 -31.37 16.87
CA TRP A 372 -5.91 -31.36 15.43
C TRP A 372 -5.54 -32.73 14.85
N SER A 373 -5.14 -33.69 15.67
CA SER A 373 -4.59 -34.98 15.22
C SER A 373 -5.62 -35.90 14.54
N ASP A 374 -6.91 -35.70 14.82
CA ASP A 374 -7.95 -36.70 14.57
C ASP A 374 -8.87 -36.35 13.38
N THR A 375 -8.64 -35.23 12.70
CA THR A 375 -9.48 -34.73 11.60
C THR A 375 -8.67 -34.21 10.42
N THR A 376 -9.17 -34.44 9.20
CA THR A 376 -8.65 -33.79 8.00
C THR A 376 -9.14 -32.35 7.97
N HIS A 377 -8.21 -31.40 8.02
CA HIS A 377 -8.52 -29.97 7.98
C HIS A 377 -8.34 -29.41 6.59
N THR A 378 -9.15 -28.42 6.29
CA THR A 378 -9.07 -27.63 5.08
C THR A 378 -8.15 -26.43 5.26
N GLU A 379 -7.69 -25.87 4.16
CA GLU A 379 -6.73 -24.77 4.22
C GLU A 379 -7.25 -23.49 4.90
N ILE A 380 -8.57 -23.26 4.87
CA ILE A 380 -9.19 -22.12 5.55
C ILE A 380 -9.17 -22.25 7.08
N GLU A 381 -8.94 -23.46 7.60
CA GLU A 381 -8.93 -23.75 9.04
C GLU A 381 -7.53 -23.56 9.66
N LEU A 382 -6.48 -23.36 8.87
CA LEU A 382 -5.11 -23.14 9.36
C LEU A 382 -4.95 -22.04 10.43
N PRO A 383 -5.68 -20.92 10.41
CA PRO A 383 -5.71 -19.99 11.54
C PRO A 383 -6.13 -20.64 12.86
N SER A 384 -7.10 -21.57 12.82
CA SER A 384 -7.57 -22.32 13.99
C SER A 384 -6.52 -23.31 14.49
N PHE A 385 -5.69 -23.86 13.62
CA PHE A 385 -4.56 -24.71 14.06
C PHE A 385 -3.62 -23.96 14.99
N VAL A 386 -3.28 -22.71 14.65
CA VAL A 386 -2.44 -21.86 15.52
C VAL A 386 -3.11 -21.62 16.88
N ILE A 387 -4.44 -21.51 16.89
CA ILE A 387 -5.21 -21.43 18.14
C ILE A 387 -5.04 -22.70 18.96
N SER A 388 -5.34 -23.86 18.38
CA SER A 388 -5.22 -25.16 19.06
C SER A 388 -3.79 -25.40 19.58
N LEU A 389 -2.77 -25.11 18.78
CA LEU A 389 -1.36 -25.15 19.17
C LEU A 389 -1.07 -24.31 20.43
N MET A 390 -1.60 -23.09 20.47
CA MET A 390 -1.38 -22.16 21.58
C MET A 390 -2.24 -22.48 22.81
N THR A 391 -3.37 -23.18 22.64
CA THR A 391 -4.23 -23.63 23.73
C THR A 391 -3.88 -25.02 24.26
N GLU A 392 -2.93 -25.72 23.63
CA GLU A 392 -2.49 -27.03 24.09
C GLU A 392 -2.08 -27.02 25.57
N PRO A 393 -2.51 -28.00 26.40
CA PRO A 393 -2.22 -27.99 27.83
C PRO A 393 -0.72 -27.89 28.14
N ALA A 394 0.12 -28.55 27.33
CA ALA A 394 1.58 -28.48 27.45
C ALA A 394 2.14 -27.08 27.17
N VAL A 395 1.49 -26.30 26.30
CA VAL A 395 1.88 -24.93 25.92
C VAL A 395 1.34 -23.90 26.92
N VAL A 396 0.11 -24.10 27.41
CA VAL A 396 -0.57 -23.18 28.35
C VAL A 396 -0.08 -23.36 29.78
N ASN A 397 0.20 -24.60 30.20
CA ASN A 397 0.66 -24.93 31.55
C ASN A 397 1.95 -25.77 31.47
N PRO A 398 3.08 -25.19 30.99
CA PRO A 398 4.35 -25.90 30.93
C PRO A 398 4.84 -26.31 32.33
N LEU A 399 5.60 -27.40 32.40
CA LEU A 399 6.26 -27.80 33.65
C LEU A 399 7.22 -26.70 34.11
N PRO A 400 7.39 -26.48 35.43
CA PRO A 400 8.30 -25.46 35.94
C PRO A 400 9.71 -25.58 35.35
N GLY A 401 10.19 -24.52 34.70
CA GLY A 401 11.51 -24.48 34.07
C GLY A 401 11.67 -25.28 32.77
N LYS A 402 10.60 -25.87 32.22
CA LYS A 402 10.62 -26.62 30.96
C LYS A 402 9.51 -26.16 30.02
N GLU A 403 9.89 -25.44 28.97
CA GLU A 403 9.00 -25.10 27.86
C GLU A 403 8.56 -26.34 27.06
N SER A 404 7.36 -26.28 26.48
CA SER A 404 6.79 -27.35 25.66
C SER A 404 7.69 -27.69 24.47
N GLU A 405 7.95 -28.97 24.23
CA GLU A 405 8.70 -29.40 23.04
C GLU A 405 7.98 -29.02 21.74
N VAL A 406 6.65 -29.04 21.72
CA VAL A 406 5.86 -28.61 20.57
C VAL A 406 6.07 -27.10 20.31
N LEU A 407 6.15 -26.29 21.37
CA LEU A 407 6.41 -24.85 21.24
C LEU A 407 7.86 -24.56 20.80
N LYS A 408 8.83 -25.34 21.28
CA LYS A 408 10.24 -25.25 20.83
C LYS A 408 10.36 -25.55 19.34
N ASP A 409 9.68 -26.60 18.88
CA ASP A 409 9.66 -26.95 17.46
C ASP A 409 8.96 -25.88 16.61
N ALA A 410 7.86 -25.30 17.10
CA ALA A 410 7.22 -24.15 16.46
C ALA A 410 8.18 -22.95 16.34
N GLY A 411 8.96 -22.68 17.39
CA GLY A 411 10.04 -21.68 17.38
C GLY A 411 11.08 -21.95 16.29
N ARG A 412 11.57 -23.19 16.18
CA ARG A 412 12.52 -23.60 15.13
C ARG A 412 11.94 -23.38 13.72
N ILE A 413 10.71 -23.86 13.48
CA ILE A 413 10.03 -23.72 12.19
C ILE A 413 9.90 -22.25 11.81
N MET A 414 9.49 -21.41 12.77
CA MET A 414 9.36 -19.98 12.56
C MET A 414 10.72 -19.34 12.24
N ASP A 415 11.75 -19.61 13.03
CA ASP A 415 13.12 -19.09 12.80
C ASP A 415 13.67 -19.44 11.41
N GLU A 416 13.42 -20.66 10.93
CA GLU A 416 13.85 -21.10 9.61
C GLU A 416 13.18 -20.30 8.48
N LEU A 417 11.88 -20.05 8.60
CA LEU A 417 11.15 -19.26 7.60
C LEU A 417 11.55 -17.77 7.69
N LEU A 418 11.71 -17.24 8.91
CA LEU A 418 12.15 -15.87 9.14
C LEU A 418 13.54 -15.59 8.56
N ARG A 419 14.42 -16.60 8.46
CA ARG A 419 15.72 -16.47 7.80
C ARG A 419 15.60 -15.94 6.37
N ALA A 420 14.57 -16.34 5.64
CA ALA A 420 14.37 -15.94 4.24
C ALA A 420 13.34 -14.81 4.09
N LYS A 421 12.30 -14.79 4.93
CA LYS A 421 11.11 -13.95 4.72
C LYS A 421 10.84 -12.91 5.81
N GLY A 422 11.59 -12.88 6.91
CA GLY A 422 11.29 -12.03 8.09
C GLY A 422 11.38 -10.51 7.86
N THR A 423 12.00 -10.08 6.75
CA THR A 423 12.10 -8.67 6.34
C THR A 423 11.66 -8.45 4.89
N ALA A 424 10.97 -9.43 4.30
CA ALA A 424 10.72 -9.45 2.86
C ALA A 424 9.74 -8.36 2.41
N VAL A 425 8.84 -7.91 3.28
CA VAL A 425 7.89 -6.83 2.98
C VAL A 425 8.59 -5.48 3.09
N ASN A 426 9.24 -5.19 4.22
CA ASN A 426 9.95 -3.93 4.44
C ASN A 426 11.11 -3.73 3.45
N ARG A 427 11.81 -4.80 3.07
CA ARG A 427 12.88 -4.74 2.07
C ARG A 427 12.37 -4.37 0.69
N GLU A 428 11.18 -4.86 0.31
CA GLU A 428 10.58 -4.54 -0.98
C GLU A 428 10.16 -3.06 -1.06
N GLY A 429 9.47 -2.57 -0.04
CA GLY A 429 9.13 -1.15 0.06
C GLY A 429 10.37 -0.25 0.04
N SER A 430 11.40 -0.62 0.80
CA SER A 430 12.68 0.11 0.83
C SER A 430 13.38 0.09 -0.53
N ARG A 431 13.36 -1.04 -1.25
CA ARG A 431 13.95 -1.16 -2.58
C ARG A 431 13.33 -0.16 -3.55
N LEU A 432 11.99 -0.09 -3.61
CA LEU A 432 11.29 0.84 -4.50
C LEU A 432 11.65 2.31 -4.21
N VAL A 433 11.79 2.67 -2.93
CA VAL A 433 12.20 4.03 -2.52
C VAL A 433 13.65 4.31 -2.91
N VAL A 434 14.56 3.36 -2.68
CA VAL A 434 15.98 3.49 -3.01
C VAL A 434 16.19 3.57 -4.52
N ASP A 435 15.50 2.75 -5.31
CA ASP A 435 15.62 2.76 -6.77
C ASP A 435 15.10 4.08 -7.36
N SER A 436 13.98 4.59 -6.85
CA SER A 436 13.50 5.94 -7.17
C SER A 436 14.53 7.02 -6.83
N ALA A 437 15.14 6.96 -5.64
CA ALA A 437 16.16 7.91 -5.21
C ALA A 437 17.44 7.83 -6.07
N ARG A 438 17.88 6.61 -6.42
CA ARG A 438 19.02 6.37 -7.30
C ARG A 438 18.77 6.91 -8.69
N ARG A 439 17.59 6.67 -9.29
CA ARG A 439 17.22 7.28 -10.59
C ARG A 439 17.27 8.79 -10.54
N LYS A 440 16.75 9.41 -9.47
CA LYS A 440 16.81 10.86 -9.27
C LYS A 440 18.24 11.37 -9.10
N HIS A 441 19.13 10.60 -8.48
CA HIS A 441 20.52 11.00 -8.26
C HIS A 441 21.39 10.80 -9.50
N HIS A 442 21.37 9.60 -10.08
CA HIS A 442 22.12 9.22 -11.28
C HIS A 442 21.82 10.13 -12.46
N ARG A 443 20.55 10.46 -12.66
CA ARG A 443 20.14 11.34 -13.76
C ARG A 443 20.51 12.82 -13.50
N ARG A 444 20.58 13.25 -12.23
CA ARG A 444 21.07 14.59 -11.83
C ARG A 444 22.59 14.76 -11.95
N THR A 445 23.39 13.71 -11.74
CA THR A 445 24.87 13.81 -11.78
C THR A 445 25.46 13.45 -13.13
N GLY A 446 24.70 12.81 -14.03
CA GLY A 446 25.17 12.42 -15.37
C GLY A 446 26.20 11.29 -15.36
N ASP A 447 26.45 10.64 -14.21
CA ASP A 447 27.42 9.56 -14.09
C ASP A 447 26.90 8.30 -14.78
N VAL A 448 27.37 7.96 -15.97
CA VAL A 448 27.18 6.64 -16.58
C VAL A 448 27.67 5.57 -15.58
N PRO A 449 26.94 4.46 -15.33
CA PRO A 449 27.44 3.44 -14.42
C PRO A 449 28.70 2.86 -15.05
N SER A 450 29.86 3.13 -14.46
CA SER A 450 31.01 2.26 -14.62
C SER A 450 30.56 0.90 -14.13
N PHE A 451 30.37 -0.02 -15.08
CA PHE A 451 30.14 -1.43 -14.82
C PHE A 451 31.06 -1.89 -13.68
N LEU A 452 30.48 -2.22 -12.53
CA LEU A 452 31.14 -3.10 -11.59
C LEU A 452 31.03 -4.51 -12.18
N ASN A 453 31.98 -4.81 -13.07
CA ASN A 453 32.62 -6.12 -13.05
C ASN A 453 33.27 -6.26 -11.67
N GLU A 454 32.65 -7.03 -10.79
CA GLU A 454 33.23 -8.13 -9.99
C GLU A 454 32.18 -8.69 -9.02
#